data_AF-A0AB32WK80-F1
#
_entry.id   AF-A0AB32WK80-F1
#
_cell.length_a   1.000
_cell.length_b   1.000
_cell.length_c   1.000
_cell.angle_alpha   90.00
_cell.angle_beta   90.00
_cell.angle_gamma   90.00
#
_symmetry.space_group_name_H-M   'P 1'
#
loop_
_entity.id
_entity.type
_entity.pdbx_description
1 polymer ?
#
loop_
_entity_poly.entity_id
_entity_poly.type
_entity_poly.pdbx_seq_one_letter_code
_entity_poly.pdbx_strand_id
1 'polypeptide(L)'
;MRSLKHSQTQSIAQPPCCFSIAKMLVLVFLIAIAGISFQSVPSFNHRPNFFIRRFNFPGIRAQQSEVKPPKRGEEADALKLKEWVIGMLQNEVAASQGIRIRRRQPTGPPSHYVGPFEIGLENEDKTPRNTLEEIIWQKDVEVSQMKEKKPLASLEKFIENAAPTRDFVGALKAAHSRTGLPGLIAEVKKASPTRGILREDFDPVEIARAYQKGGAACLSVLTDEKFFKGSFENLEAIRSAGVKCPLLCKEFVIDAWQIYYARIKGADAILLIAAVLPDHEIRYMVEICKMLGLAALVEVHDEREMDRVLGIEGIELIGINNRNLKTFELDISNTKKLLEGERGEMVHQKDIIVVGESGLFTPDHVAYVQEAGVKAVLVGESIVTQRDLGKGITRLFGKDISL
;
A
#
# COMPACT_ATOMS: atom_id res chain seq x y z
N MET A 1 -25.82 -58.82 32.01
CA MET A 1 -24.68 -58.33 32.82
C MET A 1 -25.12 -57.11 33.64
N ARG A 2 -24.33 -56.66 34.64
CA ARG A 2 -24.65 -55.51 35.52
C ARG A 2 -24.61 -54.19 34.70
N SER A 3 -25.39 -53.12 34.92
CA SER A 3 -26.10 -52.53 36.09
C SER A 3 -25.36 -51.36 36.78
N LEU A 4 -25.79 -50.14 36.41
CA LEU A 4 -26.06 -48.93 37.24
C LEU A 4 -24.98 -48.21 38.10
N LYS A 5 -25.02 -46.87 37.94
CA LYS A 5 -24.89 -45.75 38.94
C LYS A 5 -23.52 -45.18 39.37
N HIS A 6 -23.50 -43.84 39.35
CA HIS A 6 -22.79 -42.81 40.16
C HIS A 6 -21.45 -43.14 40.87
N SER A 7 -20.46 -42.22 40.79
CA SER A 7 -20.21 -41.22 41.86
C SER A 7 -18.99 -40.30 41.58
N GLN A 8 -18.91 -39.23 42.37
CA GLN A 8 -18.12 -38.00 42.32
C GLN A 8 -16.58 -38.06 42.49
N THR A 9 -15.94 -36.95 42.08
CA THR A 9 -14.74 -36.27 42.67
C THR A 9 -13.38 -36.95 42.80
N GLN A 10 -12.39 -36.45 42.03
CA GLN A 10 -11.22 -35.65 42.48
C GLN A 10 -10.54 -35.08 41.20
N SER A 11 -10.27 -33.79 41.00
CA SER A 11 -9.69 -32.72 41.84
C SER A 11 -8.16 -32.74 41.96
N ILE A 12 -7.46 -32.43 40.85
CA ILE A 12 -6.10 -31.87 40.86
C ILE A 12 -6.14 -30.57 40.06
N ALA A 13 -5.57 -29.49 40.61
CA ALA A 13 -5.65 -28.15 40.03
C ALA A 13 -4.45 -27.80 39.14
N GLN A 14 -4.69 -26.98 38.12
CA GLN A 14 -3.67 -26.18 37.44
C GLN A 14 -4.07 -24.68 37.53
N PRO A 15 -3.11 -23.75 37.73
CA PRO A 15 -3.42 -22.35 38.00
C PRO A 15 -3.77 -21.54 36.74
N PRO A 16 -4.75 -20.61 36.80
CA PRO A 16 -5.13 -19.78 35.66
C PRO A 16 -4.26 -18.51 35.54
N CYS A 17 -3.15 -18.59 34.80
CA CYS A 17 -2.29 -17.43 34.50
C CYS A 17 -1.84 -17.38 33.04
N CYS A 18 -2.77 -17.15 32.10
CA CYS A 18 -2.42 -16.75 30.73
C CYS A 18 -3.53 -15.95 30.01
N PHE A 19 -4.16 -15.01 30.73
CA PHE A 19 -5.07 -14.01 30.15
C PHE A 19 -4.68 -12.62 30.69
N SER A 20 -4.89 -11.58 29.87
CA SER A 20 -4.64 -10.16 30.20
C SER A 20 -3.17 -9.67 30.28
N ILE A 21 -2.36 -9.98 29.25
CA ILE A 21 -1.23 -9.11 28.86
C ILE A 21 -1.60 -8.27 27.63
N ALA A 22 -2.12 -8.90 26.56
CA ALA A 22 -2.46 -8.22 25.31
C ALA A 22 -3.44 -7.03 25.46
N LYS A 23 -4.45 -7.12 26.33
CA LYS A 23 -5.39 -6.01 26.59
C LYS A 23 -4.76 -4.83 27.34
N MET A 24 -3.69 -5.05 28.10
CA MET A 24 -3.04 -4.00 28.89
C MET A 24 -2.12 -3.12 28.03
N LEU A 25 -1.39 -3.74 27.07
CA LEU A 25 -0.57 -2.99 26.10
C LEU A 25 -1.39 -2.05 25.21
N VAL A 26 -2.57 -2.48 24.74
CA VAL A 26 -3.46 -1.64 23.92
C VAL A 26 -3.93 -0.40 24.68
N LEU A 27 -4.25 -0.54 25.98
CA LEU A 27 -4.70 0.58 26.80
C LEU A 27 -3.60 1.61 27.09
N VAL A 28 -2.35 1.15 27.29
CA VAL A 28 -1.18 2.02 27.45
C VAL A 28 -0.91 2.83 26.17
N PHE A 29 -1.09 2.22 24.99
CA PHE A 29 -0.86 2.90 23.70
C PHE A 29 -1.89 4.00 23.41
N LEU A 30 -3.16 3.81 23.80
CA LEU A 30 -4.22 4.82 23.61
C LEU A 30 -4.01 6.10 24.41
N ILE A 31 -3.44 6.02 25.62
CA ILE A 31 -3.19 7.18 26.48
C ILE A 31 -2.03 8.03 25.94
N ALA A 32 -1.07 7.43 25.22
CA ALA A 32 0.11 8.12 24.70
C ALA A 32 -0.14 9.02 23.47
N ILE A 33 -1.29 8.88 22.80
CA ILE A 33 -1.58 9.57 21.52
C ILE A 33 -2.51 10.78 21.72
N ALA A 34 -3.29 10.83 22.80
CA ALA A 34 -4.24 11.91 23.09
C ALA A 34 -3.59 13.15 23.72
N GLY A 35 -2.71 13.84 22.97
CA GLY A 35 -2.02 15.07 23.36
C GLY A 35 -2.93 16.32 23.46
N ILE A 36 -3.99 16.26 24.28
CA ILE A 36 -4.98 17.34 24.40
C ILE A 36 -4.48 18.44 25.35
N SER A 37 -4.17 19.61 24.78
CA SER A 37 -3.95 20.84 25.54
C SER A 37 -5.29 21.55 25.80
N PHE A 38 -5.54 21.96 27.05
CA PHE A 38 -6.64 22.86 27.40
C PHE A 38 -6.14 24.05 28.24
N GLN A 39 -6.57 25.26 27.88
CA GLN A 39 -6.48 26.47 28.70
C GLN A 39 -7.84 27.17 28.74
N SER A 40 -8.20 27.75 29.90
CA SER A 40 -9.38 28.63 30.12
C SER A 40 -10.75 27.91 29.98
N VAL A 41 -11.90 28.24 30.62
CA VAL A 41 -12.45 29.25 31.58
C VAL A 41 -13.53 28.47 32.41
N PRO A 42 -13.96 28.75 33.69
CA PRO A 42 -13.86 29.94 34.56
C PRO A 42 -13.25 29.66 35.97
N SER A 43 -13.53 30.54 36.95
CA SER A 43 -13.32 30.36 38.39
C SER A 43 -14.61 29.91 39.11
N PHE A 44 -14.50 29.14 40.20
CA PHE A 44 -15.54 29.04 41.23
C PHE A 44 -14.91 28.86 42.63
N ASN A 45 -15.51 29.50 43.65
CA ASN A 45 -15.05 29.41 45.04
C ASN A 45 -15.56 28.14 45.72
N HIS A 46 -14.69 27.42 46.43
CA HIS A 46 -14.92 27.00 47.82
C HIS A 46 -13.65 26.43 48.47
N ARG A 47 -13.36 26.84 49.72
CA ARG A 47 -12.45 26.12 50.63
C ARG A 47 -13.26 25.12 51.46
N PRO A 48 -12.61 24.04 51.93
CA PRO A 48 -12.51 23.84 53.38
C PRO A 48 -11.04 23.69 53.85
N ASN A 49 -10.78 24.05 55.10
CA ASN A 49 -9.46 23.88 55.73
C ASN A 49 -9.28 22.42 56.19
N PHE A 50 -8.06 21.87 56.06
CA PHE A 50 -7.61 20.77 56.92
C PHE A 50 -6.18 21.01 57.45
N PHE A 51 -5.94 20.53 58.66
CA PHE A 51 -4.74 20.82 59.47
C PHE A 51 -3.50 20.09 58.94
N ILE A 52 -2.42 20.82 58.67
CA ILE A 52 -1.09 20.23 58.46
C ILE A 52 -0.37 20.12 59.80
N ARG A 53 -0.30 18.92 60.38
CA ARG A 53 0.68 18.61 61.43
C ARG A 53 2.04 18.38 60.78
N ARG A 54 3.04 19.20 61.13
CA ARG A 54 4.45 18.90 60.83
C ARG A 54 4.87 17.64 61.59
N PHE A 55 5.35 16.63 60.86
CA PHE A 55 6.23 15.60 61.39
C PHE A 55 7.63 15.81 60.79
N ASN A 56 8.64 15.98 61.64
CA ASN A 56 10.03 15.90 61.21
C ASN A 56 10.39 14.42 61.02
N PHE A 57 11.06 14.10 59.90
CA PHE A 57 11.86 12.88 59.76
C PHE A 57 13.30 13.28 59.40
N PRO A 58 14.32 12.53 59.84
CA PRO A 58 15.72 12.88 59.60
C PRO A 58 16.09 12.81 58.12
N GLY A 59 17.03 13.66 57.69
CA GLY A 59 17.47 13.71 56.30
C GLY A 59 18.24 12.45 55.89
N ILE A 60 17.65 11.65 55.00
CA ILE A 60 18.40 10.60 54.28
C ILE A 60 19.28 11.30 53.24
N ARG A 61 20.60 11.16 53.39
CA ARG A 61 21.60 11.68 52.47
C ARG A 61 21.55 10.93 51.15
N ALA A 62 20.78 11.44 50.19
CA ALA A 62 20.74 10.89 48.84
C ALA A 62 22.16 10.92 48.23
N GLN A 63 22.73 9.74 47.99
CA GLN A 63 23.86 9.62 47.06
C GLN A 63 23.30 9.87 45.66
N GLN A 64 23.64 11.02 45.08
CA GLN A 64 23.54 11.18 43.63
C GLN A 64 24.56 10.22 43.00
N SER A 65 24.09 9.09 42.51
CA SER A 65 24.84 8.35 41.49
C SER A 65 24.90 9.24 40.26
N GLU A 66 26.10 9.64 39.86
CA GLU A 66 26.30 10.31 38.58
C GLU A 66 25.93 9.35 37.44
N VAL A 67 24.68 9.43 36.98
CA VAL A 67 24.25 8.81 35.74
C VAL A 67 24.96 9.56 34.62
N LYS A 68 26.15 9.07 34.25
CA LYS A 68 26.86 9.51 33.05
C LYS A 68 25.87 9.42 31.88
N PRO A 69 25.83 10.43 30.98
CA PRO A 69 25.04 10.31 29.77
C PRO A 69 25.50 9.05 29.01
N PRO A 70 24.57 8.30 28.41
CA PRO A 70 24.91 7.10 27.66
C PRO A 70 25.94 7.44 26.57
N LYS A 71 26.85 6.51 26.29
CA LYS A 71 27.83 6.73 25.22
C LYS A 71 27.08 6.76 23.89
N ARG A 72 27.52 7.61 22.97
CA ARG A 72 26.87 7.83 21.66
C ARG A 72 26.66 6.56 20.80
N GLY A 73 27.35 5.45 21.12
CA GLY A 73 27.08 4.13 20.52
C GLY A 73 25.90 3.37 21.17
N GLU A 74 25.76 3.44 22.51
CA GLU A 74 24.72 2.75 23.27
C GLU A 74 23.31 3.22 22.87
N GLU A 75 23.14 4.51 22.60
CA GLU A 75 21.88 5.07 22.06
C GLU A 75 21.61 4.61 20.62
N ALA A 76 22.64 4.52 19.78
CA ALA A 76 22.51 4.11 18.39
C ALA A 76 22.13 2.62 18.26
N ASP A 77 22.71 1.75 19.09
CA ASP A 77 22.37 0.33 19.11
C ASP A 77 20.99 0.09 19.73
N ALA A 78 20.58 0.89 20.73
CA ALA A 78 19.21 0.88 21.25
C ALA A 78 18.17 1.38 20.23
N LEU A 79 18.54 2.27 19.30
CA LEU A 79 17.68 2.69 18.20
C LEU A 79 17.49 1.55 17.18
N LYS A 80 18.60 0.97 16.69
CA LYS A 80 18.58 -0.19 15.79
C LYS A 80 17.74 -1.34 16.34
N LEU A 81 17.86 -1.63 17.64
CA LEU A 81 17.09 -2.70 18.29
C LEU A 81 15.57 -2.43 18.22
N LYS A 82 15.14 -1.18 18.41
CA LYS A 82 13.71 -0.80 18.28
C LYS A 82 13.23 -0.93 16.84
N GLU A 83 14.01 -0.45 15.88
CA GLU A 83 13.70 -0.54 14.45
C GLU A 83 13.59 -2.00 13.99
N TRP A 84 14.49 -2.86 14.48
CA TRP A 84 14.47 -4.31 14.25
C TRP A 84 13.21 -4.98 14.81
N VAL A 85 12.85 -4.70 16.07
CA VAL A 85 11.63 -5.25 16.71
C VAL A 85 10.35 -4.77 16.01
N ILE A 86 10.29 -3.50 15.58
CA ILE A 86 9.16 -2.96 14.81
C ILE A 86 9.06 -3.66 13.46
N GLY A 87 10.19 -3.83 12.76
CA GLY A 87 10.24 -4.56 11.48
C GLY A 87 9.82 -6.02 11.61
N MET A 88 10.19 -6.71 12.69
CA MET A 88 9.69 -8.06 12.98
C MET A 88 8.16 -8.07 13.13
N LEU A 89 7.60 -7.21 13.98
CA LEU A 89 6.16 -7.17 14.24
C LEU A 89 5.34 -6.86 12.97
N GLN A 90 5.85 -5.97 12.11
CA GLN A 90 5.23 -5.70 10.79
C GLN A 90 5.25 -6.93 9.87
N ASN A 91 6.37 -7.66 9.83
CA ASN A 91 6.48 -8.90 9.06
C ASN A 91 5.57 -10.02 9.62
N GLU A 92 5.39 -10.12 10.95
CA GLU A 92 4.47 -11.09 11.57
C GLU A 92 3.01 -10.79 11.22
N VAL A 93 2.57 -9.53 11.31
CA VAL A 93 1.22 -9.11 10.91
C VAL A 93 0.98 -9.44 9.43
N ALA A 94 1.91 -9.06 8.55
CA ALA A 94 1.85 -9.38 7.12
C ALA A 94 1.79 -10.91 6.87
N ALA A 95 2.64 -11.69 7.53
CA ALA A 95 2.70 -13.14 7.38
C ALA A 95 1.41 -13.85 7.84
N SER A 96 0.75 -13.32 8.89
CA SER A 96 -0.57 -13.80 9.36
C SER A 96 -1.68 -13.53 8.35
N GLN A 97 -1.65 -12.36 7.69
CA GLN A 97 -2.54 -12.01 6.58
C GLN A 97 -2.19 -12.75 5.28
N GLY A 98 -1.07 -13.47 5.25
CA GLY A 98 -0.67 -14.34 4.13
C GLY A 98 0.29 -13.68 3.15
N ILE A 99 0.58 -12.39 3.32
CA ILE A 99 1.61 -11.67 2.55
C ILE A 99 2.92 -12.44 2.70
N ARG A 100 3.55 -12.72 1.56
CA ARG A 100 4.84 -13.41 1.50
C ARG A 100 5.99 -12.51 1.11
N ILE A 101 5.74 -11.28 0.65
CA ILE A 101 6.78 -10.30 0.30
C ILE A 101 7.32 -9.64 1.59
N ARG A 102 8.59 -9.90 1.92
CA ARG A 102 9.31 -9.15 2.96
C ARG A 102 9.65 -7.78 2.38
N ARG A 103 9.35 -6.67 3.06
CA ARG A 103 9.67 -5.34 2.48
C ARG A 103 11.12 -4.89 2.67
N ARG A 104 11.80 -5.46 3.65
CA ARG A 104 13.21 -5.20 3.95
C ARG A 104 14.00 -6.49 3.86
N GLN A 105 15.28 -6.37 3.52
CA GLN A 105 16.22 -7.47 3.68
C GLN A 105 16.23 -7.90 5.16
N PRO A 106 16.16 -9.21 5.47
CA PRO A 106 16.28 -9.69 6.84
C PRO A 106 17.67 -9.38 7.44
N THR A 107 17.75 -8.24 8.12
CA THR A 107 18.77 -7.99 9.13
C THR A 107 18.65 -9.09 10.18
N GLY A 108 19.68 -9.93 10.30
CA GLY A 108 19.83 -10.81 11.45
C GLY A 108 19.84 -9.99 12.76
N PRO A 109 19.74 -10.64 13.93
CA PRO A 109 19.93 -9.93 15.18
C PRO A 109 21.27 -9.16 15.15
N PRO A 110 21.34 -7.94 15.71
CA PRO A 110 22.57 -7.17 15.72
C PRO A 110 23.70 -8.00 16.33
N SER A 111 24.88 -7.99 15.71
CA SER A 111 25.98 -8.91 16.01
C SER A 111 26.45 -8.78 17.46
N HIS A 112 25.92 -9.63 18.33
CA HIS A 112 26.31 -9.69 19.72
C HIS A 112 27.73 -10.24 19.82
N TYR A 113 28.65 -9.40 20.29
CA TYR A 113 30.03 -9.78 20.59
C TYR A 113 30.07 -10.71 21.81
N VAL A 114 30.20 -12.03 21.59
CA VAL A 114 30.22 -13.05 22.66
C VAL A 114 31.66 -13.42 23.03
N GLY A 115 32.49 -12.41 23.29
CA GLY A 115 33.93 -12.59 23.42
C GLY A 115 34.60 -12.73 22.04
N PRO A 116 35.63 -13.59 21.87
CA PRO A 116 36.44 -13.64 20.65
C PRO A 116 35.74 -14.26 19.42
N PHE A 117 34.42 -14.45 19.46
CA PHE A 117 33.62 -15.05 18.40
C PHE A 117 32.46 -14.13 18.01
N GLU A 118 32.37 -13.81 16.71
CA GLU A 118 31.15 -13.26 16.11
C GLU A 118 30.29 -14.43 15.60
N ILE A 119 29.13 -14.65 16.21
CA ILE A 119 28.20 -15.70 15.78
C ILE A 119 27.30 -15.14 14.66
N GLY A 120 27.84 -15.12 13.45
CA GLY A 120 27.06 -14.87 12.24
C GLY A 120 26.34 -16.14 11.79
N LEU A 121 25.00 -16.15 11.87
CA LEU A 121 24.21 -17.14 11.13
C LEU A 121 24.25 -16.78 9.63
N GLU A 122 24.67 -17.72 8.79
CA GLU A 122 24.59 -17.61 7.32
C GLU A 122 23.14 -17.80 6.86
N ASN A 123 22.34 -16.73 7.04
CA ASN A 123 20.95 -16.72 6.64
C ASN A 123 20.81 -16.75 5.10
N GLU A 124 20.32 -17.87 4.54
CA GLU A 124 19.88 -17.96 3.14
C GLU A 124 18.84 -16.88 2.78
N ASP A 125 18.08 -16.41 3.77
CA ASP A 125 17.12 -15.31 3.68
C ASP A 125 17.66 -13.98 3.11
N LYS A 126 18.99 -13.79 2.99
CA LYS A 126 19.58 -12.51 2.54
C LYS A 126 19.30 -12.13 1.09
N THR A 127 18.73 -13.01 0.26
CA THR A 127 18.36 -12.73 -1.14
C THR A 127 16.84 -12.56 -1.32
N PRO A 128 16.38 -11.77 -2.31
CA PRO A 128 14.96 -11.69 -2.66
C PRO A 128 14.52 -12.96 -3.40
N ARG A 129 13.36 -13.51 -3.03
CA ARG A 129 12.85 -14.81 -3.51
C ARG A 129 12.02 -14.72 -4.80
N ASN A 130 11.78 -13.50 -5.27
CA ASN A 130 11.10 -13.18 -6.54
C ASN A 130 11.35 -11.69 -6.87
N THR A 131 11.07 -11.29 -8.11
CA THR A 131 11.33 -9.92 -8.59
C THR A 131 10.51 -8.85 -7.86
N LEU A 132 9.29 -9.15 -7.40
CA LEU A 132 8.52 -8.19 -6.59
C LEU A 132 9.23 -7.93 -5.25
N GLU A 133 9.75 -8.96 -4.59
CA GLU A 133 10.55 -8.78 -3.36
C GLU A 133 11.83 -7.97 -3.60
N GLU A 134 12.51 -8.16 -4.74
CA GLU A 134 13.66 -7.31 -5.13
C GLU A 134 13.24 -5.85 -5.35
N ILE A 135 12.14 -5.61 -6.06
CA ILE A 135 11.59 -4.28 -6.32
C ILE A 135 11.28 -3.56 -5.01
N ILE A 136 10.60 -4.21 -4.07
CA ILE A 136 10.25 -3.59 -2.79
C ILE A 136 11.48 -3.29 -1.95
N TRP A 137 12.49 -4.17 -1.91
CA TRP A 137 13.73 -3.90 -1.17
C TRP A 137 14.50 -2.69 -1.74
N GLN A 138 14.52 -2.55 -3.07
CA GLN A 138 15.06 -1.35 -3.71
C GLN A 138 14.26 -0.10 -3.33
N LYS A 139 12.93 -0.21 -3.30
CA LYS A 139 12.01 0.89 -3.05
C LYS A 139 12.09 1.42 -1.61
N ASP A 140 12.31 0.57 -0.60
CA ASP A 140 12.51 1.01 0.79
C ASP A 140 13.77 1.89 0.93
N VAL A 141 14.85 1.55 0.22
CA VAL A 141 16.08 2.36 0.15
C VAL A 141 15.85 3.67 -0.64
N GLU A 142 15.21 3.58 -1.81
CA GLU A 142 14.90 4.71 -2.68
C GLU A 142 14.03 5.76 -1.97
N VAL A 143 12.90 5.33 -1.39
CA VAL A 143 11.95 6.17 -0.67
C VAL A 143 12.59 6.79 0.57
N SER A 144 13.46 6.07 1.28
CA SER A 144 14.22 6.63 2.40
C SER A 144 15.12 7.79 1.96
N GLN A 145 15.91 7.61 0.88
CA GLN A 145 16.74 8.67 0.32
C GLN A 145 15.93 9.85 -0.25
N MET A 146 14.72 9.61 -0.79
CA MET A 146 13.85 10.68 -1.24
C MET A 146 13.22 11.46 -0.07
N LYS A 147 12.85 10.78 1.02
CA LYS A 147 12.35 11.38 2.26
C LYS A 147 13.39 12.26 2.95
N GLU A 148 14.66 11.86 2.95
CA GLU A 148 15.78 12.71 3.41
C GLU A 148 15.93 13.98 2.57
N LYS A 149 15.84 13.88 1.24
CA LYS A 149 15.96 15.00 0.30
C LYS A 149 14.74 15.93 0.31
N LYS A 150 13.54 15.41 0.56
CA LYS A 150 12.26 16.13 0.59
C LYS A 150 11.36 15.59 1.71
N PRO A 151 11.51 16.04 2.97
CA PRO A 151 10.68 15.60 4.10
C PRO A 151 9.18 15.86 3.88
N LEU A 152 8.30 15.07 4.50
CA LEU A 152 6.85 15.13 4.29
C LEU A 152 6.26 16.54 4.51
N ALA A 153 6.70 17.24 5.56
CA ALA A 153 6.29 18.62 5.88
C ALA A 153 6.77 19.69 4.87
N SER A 154 7.57 19.30 3.87
CA SER A 154 7.83 20.12 2.68
C SER A 154 6.81 19.86 1.58
N LEU A 155 6.34 18.62 1.42
CA LEU A 155 5.36 18.22 0.41
C LEU A 155 3.97 18.81 0.70
N GLU A 156 3.55 18.84 1.97
CA GLU A 156 2.27 19.40 2.41
C GLU A 156 2.03 20.82 1.87
N LYS A 157 3.06 21.68 1.91
CA LYS A 157 3.02 23.07 1.40
C LYS A 157 2.87 23.16 -0.13
N PHE A 158 3.34 22.16 -0.86
CA PHE A 158 3.10 22.06 -2.30
C PHE A 158 1.68 21.55 -2.60
N ILE A 159 1.07 20.75 -1.71
CA ILE A 159 -0.31 20.27 -1.86
C ILE A 159 -1.32 21.42 -1.66
N GLU A 160 -1.09 22.34 -0.72
CA GLU A 160 -1.88 23.57 -0.55
C GLU A 160 -2.01 24.39 -1.86
N ASN A 161 -1.00 24.30 -2.73
CA ASN A 161 -0.90 25.02 -4.00
C ASN A 161 -1.14 24.12 -5.22
N ALA A 162 -1.45 22.83 -5.02
CA ALA A 162 -1.63 21.88 -6.10
C ALA A 162 -3.01 22.03 -6.74
N ALA A 163 -3.06 22.02 -8.08
CA ALA A 163 -4.33 22.00 -8.81
C ALA A 163 -5.22 20.83 -8.35
N PRO A 164 -6.56 20.99 -8.34
CA PRO A 164 -7.49 19.92 -7.99
C PRO A 164 -7.25 18.64 -8.81
N THR A 165 -7.48 17.50 -8.18
CA THR A 165 -7.53 16.21 -8.89
C THR A 165 -8.73 16.18 -9.84
N ARG A 166 -8.64 15.28 -10.81
CA ARG A 166 -9.71 14.92 -11.74
C ARG A 166 -10.31 13.61 -11.29
N ASP A 167 -11.62 13.47 -11.46
CA ASP A 167 -12.35 12.28 -11.07
C ASP A 167 -11.96 11.06 -11.94
N PHE A 168 -11.05 10.24 -11.41
CA PHE A 168 -10.57 9.01 -12.05
C PHE A 168 -11.66 7.93 -12.09
N VAL A 169 -12.51 7.86 -11.07
CA VAL A 169 -13.59 6.87 -10.95
C VAL A 169 -14.72 7.23 -11.92
N GLY A 170 -15.17 8.49 -11.91
CA GLY A 170 -16.20 9.00 -12.81
C GLY A 170 -15.77 9.00 -14.27
N ALA A 171 -14.50 9.23 -14.60
CA ALA A 171 -14.00 9.07 -15.98
C ALA A 171 -14.18 7.63 -16.50
N LEU A 172 -13.93 6.62 -15.65
CA LEU A 172 -14.17 5.21 -16.00
C LEU A 172 -15.68 4.90 -16.12
N LYS A 173 -16.51 5.35 -15.16
CA LYS A 173 -17.97 5.17 -15.22
C LYS A 173 -18.55 5.82 -16.48
N ALA A 174 -18.16 7.05 -16.80
CA ALA A 174 -18.61 7.78 -17.98
C ALA A 174 -18.17 7.13 -19.31
N ALA A 175 -16.92 6.65 -19.40
CA ALA A 175 -16.44 5.93 -20.58
C ALA A 175 -17.21 4.62 -20.81
N HIS A 176 -17.48 3.88 -19.72
CA HIS A 176 -18.27 2.65 -19.76
C HIS A 176 -19.71 2.91 -20.24
N SER A 177 -20.43 3.84 -19.59
CA SER A 177 -21.80 4.20 -19.95
C SER A 177 -21.94 4.75 -21.37
N ARG A 178 -20.91 5.42 -21.91
CA ARG A 178 -20.91 5.97 -23.29
C ARG A 178 -20.71 4.91 -24.37
N THR A 179 -19.92 3.86 -24.11
CA THR A 179 -19.41 2.95 -25.15
C THR A 179 -19.98 1.53 -25.08
N GLY A 180 -20.55 1.15 -23.94
CA GLY A 180 -20.94 -0.23 -23.64
C GLY A 180 -19.75 -1.19 -23.51
N LEU A 181 -18.53 -0.68 -23.29
CA LEU A 181 -17.27 -1.42 -23.15
C LEU A 181 -16.58 -1.08 -21.83
N PRO A 182 -15.59 -1.86 -21.36
CA PRO A 182 -14.76 -1.47 -20.22
C PRO A 182 -13.99 -0.17 -20.51
N GLY A 183 -14.00 0.77 -19.55
CA GLY A 183 -13.22 2.01 -19.67
C GLY A 183 -11.71 1.75 -19.71
N LEU A 184 -11.02 2.26 -20.75
CA LEU A 184 -9.58 2.06 -20.92
C LEU A 184 -8.75 2.95 -20.00
N ILE A 185 -7.90 2.32 -19.18
CA ILE A 185 -6.73 2.93 -18.55
C ILE A 185 -5.51 2.61 -19.44
N ALA A 186 -5.08 3.55 -20.28
CA ALA A 186 -3.99 3.32 -21.22
C ALA A 186 -2.63 3.58 -20.55
N GLU A 187 -1.72 2.60 -20.60
CA GLU A 187 -0.48 2.64 -19.83
C GLU A 187 0.73 3.16 -20.65
N VAL A 188 1.33 4.24 -20.13
CA VAL A 188 2.52 4.92 -20.63
C VAL A 188 3.75 4.26 -20.00
N LYS A 189 4.36 3.31 -20.72
CA LYS A 189 5.44 2.44 -20.22
C LYS A 189 6.59 2.32 -21.22
N LYS A 190 7.83 2.61 -20.79
CA LYS A 190 9.02 2.50 -21.64
C LYS A 190 9.58 1.08 -21.69
N ALA A 191 9.67 0.42 -20.54
CA ALA A 191 10.23 -0.92 -20.40
C ALA A 191 9.45 -1.79 -19.40
N SER A 192 9.74 -3.09 -19.36
CA SER A 192 9.40 -3.97 -18.23
C SER A 192 10.52 -4.96 -17.94
N PRO A 193 10.63 -5.49 -16.70
CA PRO A 193 11.63 -6.52 -16.37
C PRO A 193 11.57 -7.76 -17.26
N THR A 194 10.36 -8.12 -17.71
CA THR A 194 10.08 -9.32 -18.50
C THR A 194 10.34 -9.19 -20.00
N ARG A 195 10.37 -7.96 -20.55
CA ARG A 195 10.47 -7.72 -22.00
C ARG A 195 11.55 -6.73 -22.41
N GLY A 196 12.29 -6.15 -21.45
CA GLY A 196 13.24 -5.09 -21.74
C GLY A 196 12.52 -3.83 -22.22
N ILE A 197 13.11 -3.12 -23.20
CA ILE A 197 12.54 -1.91 -23.76
C ILE A 197 11.38 -2.28 -24.70
N LEU A 198 10.19 -1.71 -24.46
CA LEU A 198 9.01 -1.90 -25.29
C LEU A 198 8.90 -0.83 -26.39
N ARG A 199 9.50 0.34 -26.16
CA ARG A 199 9.54 1.46 -27.09
C ARG A 199 10.82 2.28 -26.86
N GLU A 200 11.72 2.28 -27.83
CA GLU A 200 12.98 3.05 -27.77
C GLU A 200 12.70 4.56 -27.78
N ASP A 201 11.96 4.98 -28.82
CA ASP A 201 11.48 6.35 -29.02
C ASP A 201 10.24 6.61 -28.13
N PHE A 202 10.51 7.20 -26.98
CA PHE A 202 9.56 7.35 -25.87
C PHE A 202 9.50 8.81 -25.43
N ASP A 203 8.58 9.56 -26.03
CA ASP A 203 8.06 10.80 -25.45
C ASP A 203 6.76 10.47 -24.66
N PRO A 204 6.73 10.66 -23.33
CA PRO A 204 5.56 10.33 -22.52
C PRO A 204 4.36 11.24 -22.81
N VAL A 205 4.59 12.48 -23.24
CA VAL A 205 3.56 13.48 -23.55
C VAL A 205 2.88 13.18 -24.88
N GLU A 206 3.63 12.81 -25.92
CA GLU A 206 3.07 12.39 -27.21
C GLU A 206 2.28 11.08 -27.07
N ILE A 207 2.81 10.10 -26.34
CA ILE A 207 2.10 8.84 -26.04
C ILE A 207 0.79 9.13 -25.29
N ALA A 208 0.82 9.97 -24.25
CA ALA A 208 -0.38 10.36 -23.50
C ALA A 208 -1.42 11.10 -24.37
N ARG A 209 -0.99 12.01 -25.24
CA ARG A 209 -1.86 12.73 -26.19
C ARG A 209 -2.48 11.78 -27.22
N ALA A 210 -1.72 10.81 -27.72
CA ALA A 210 -2.20 9.80 -28.64
C ALA A 210 -3.24 8.87 -27.99
N TYR A 211 -3.01 8.43 -26.75
CA TYR A 211 -3.96 7.63 -25.97
C TYR A 211 -5.26 8.38 -25.68
N GLN A 212 -5.18 9.65 -25.25
CA GLN A 212 -6.36 10.50 -25.08
C GLN A 212 -7.17 10.61 -26.38
N LYS A 213 -6.49 10.89 -27.51
CA LYS A 213 -7.14 10.98 -28.82
C LYS A 213 -7.78 9.65 -29.25
N GLY A 214 -7.17 8.52 -28.88
CA GLY A 214 -7.72 7.17 -29.11
C GLY A 214 -8.85 6.76 -28.16
N GLY A 215 -9.31 7.62 -27.25
CA GLY A 215 -10.44 7.33 -26.35
C GLY A 215 -10.08 6.71 -25.01
N ALA A 216 -8.81 6.75 -24.58
CA ALA A 216 -8.45 6.36 -23.22
C ALA A 216 -9.17 7.23 -22.18
N ALA A 217 -9.88 6.60 -21.25
CA ALA A 217 -10.61 7.29 -20.19
C ALA A 217 -9.64 7.89 -19.18
N CYS A 218 -8.69 7.07 -18.72
CA CYS A 218 -7.60 7.44 -17.82
C CYS A 218 -6.27 6.99 -18.42
N LEU A 219 -5.16 7.49 -17.87
CA LEU A 219 -3.81 7.02 -18.19
C LEU A 219 -3.17 6.39 -16.96
N SER A 220 -2.39 5.34 -17.16
CA SER A 220 -1.46 4.80 -16.17
C SER A 220 -0.04 5.23 -16.53
N VAL A 221 0.72 5.79 -15.60
CA VAL A 221 2.10 6.25 -15.85
C VAL A 221 3.04 5.51 -14.90
N LEU A 222 4.01 4.80 -15.45
CA LEU A 222 5.07 4.15 -14.67
C LEU A 222 6.03 5.22 -14.16
N THR A 223 6.21 5.27 -12.84
CA THR A 223 7.15 6.19 -12.17
C THR A 223 8.44 5.50 -11.72
N ASP A 224 8.47 4.16 -11.64
CA ASP A 224 9.66 3.40 -11.24
C ASP A 224 10.80 3.51 -12.27
N GLU A 225 11.93 4.05 -11.85
CA GLU A 225 13.10 4.27 -12.70
C GLU A 225 13.87 2.98 -13.02
N LYS A 226 14.16 2.15 -12.00
CA LYS A 226 15.13 1.04 -12.11
C LYS A 226 14.63 -0.11 -12.98
N PHE A 227 13.37 -0.52 -12.81
CA PHE A 227 12.80 -1.73 -13.39
C PHE A 227 11.91 -1.44 -14.61
N PHE A 228 11.27 -0.26 -14.66
CA PHE A 228 10.34 0.12 -15.74
C PHE A 228 10.83 1.28 -16.62
N LYS A 229 11.93 1.95 -16.24
CA LYS A 229 12.44 3.18 -16.89
C LYS A 229 11.38 4.29 -16.98
N GLY A 230 10.55 4.36 -15.94
CA GLY A 230 9.63 5.46 -15.67
C GLY A 230 10.32 6.64 -14.99
N SER A 231 9.52 7.61 -14.55
CA SER A 231 9.91 8.66 -13.59
C SER A 231 8.67 9.43 -13.13
N PHE A 232 8.76 10.11 -11.98
CA PHE A 232 7.71 11.04 -11.55
C PHE A 232 7.62 12.28 -12.44
N GLU A 233 8.72 12.64 -13.09
CA GLU A 233 8.82 13.75 -14.05
C GLU A 233 8.02 13.47 -15.33
N ASN A 234 7.87 12.19 -15.74
CA ASN A 234 6.99 11.81 -16.85
C ASN A 234 5.50 12.12 -16.52
N LEU A 235 5.07 11.82 -15.29
CA LEU A 235 3.72 12.10 -14.80
C LEU A 235 3.44 13.62 -14.76
N GLU A 236 4.39 14.38 -14.23
CA GLU A 236 4.34 15.85 -14.16
C GLU A 236 4.36 16.51 -15.55
N ALA A 237 5.17 15.99 -16.48
CA ALA A 237 5.21 16.44 -17.88
C ALA A 237 3.88 16.19 -18.60
N ILE A 238 3.30 14.98 -18.48
CA ILE A 238 1.98 14.64 -19.04
C ILE A 238 0.91 15.59 -18.51
N ARG A 239 0.89 15.84 -17.20
CA ARG A 239 -0.05 16.79 -16.58
C ARG A 239 0.12 18.21 -17.12
N SER A 240 1.36 18.70 -17.13
CA SER A 240 1.71 20.07 -17.54
C SER A 240 1.45 20.32 -19.04
N ALA A 241 1.58 19.30 -19.87
CA ALA A 241 1.34 19.35 -21.32
C ALA A 241 -0.15 19.45 -21.73
N GLY A 242 -1.06 19.62 -20.76
CA GLY A 242 -2.47 19.92 -20.99
C GLY A 242 -3.38 18.72 -21.24
N VAL A 243 -2.85 17.49 -21.14
CA VAL A 243 -3.62 16.23 -21.21
C VAL A 243 -4.73 16.27 -20.16
N LYS A 244 -5.94 15.83 -20.52
CA LYS A 244 -7.20 15.95 -19.78
C LYS A 244 -7.64 14.66 -19.09
N CYS A 245 -7.26 13.48 -19.60
CA CYS A 245 -7.45 12.19 -18.91
C CYS A 245 -6.93 12.26 -17.45
N PRO A 246 -7.59 11.59 -16.49
CA PRO A 246 -7.04 11.41 -15.16
C PRO A 246 -5.79 10.49 -15.18
N LEU A 247 -4.85 10.73 -14.26
CA LEU A 247 -3.53 10.06 -14.24
C LEU A 247 -3.34 9.16 -13.01
N LEU A 248 -3.13 7.86 -13.23
CA LEU A 248 -2.71 6.89 -12.22
C LEU A 248 -1.17 6.88 -12.13
N CYS A 249 -0.65 7.09 -10.92
CA CYS A 249 0.73 6.81 -10.57
C CYS A 249 0.89 5.29 -10.35
N LYS A 250 1.40 4.56 -11.35
CA LYS A 250 1.67 3.12 -11.25
C LYS A 250 3.07 2.94 -10.65
N GLU A 251 3.09 2.86 -9.33
CA GLU A 251 4.27 2.81 -8.47
C GLU A 251 4.13 1.71 -7.41
N PHE A 252 5.26 1.23 -6.88
CA PHE A 252 5.30 0.32 -5.75
C PHE A 252 5.16 1.12 -4.45
N VAL A 253 3.93 1.52 -4.12
CA VAL A 253 3.64 2.29 -2.90
C VAL A 253 3.81 1.42 -1.65
N ILE A 254 4.69 1.85 -0.76
CA ILE A 254 5.03 1.23 0.53
C ILE A 254 5.10 2.24 1.69
N ASP A 255 5.07 3.54 1.40
CA ASP A 255 5.09 4.63 2.38
C ASP A 255 4.12 5.75 1.96
N ALA A 256 3.44 6.35 2.93
CA ALA A 256 2.53 7.49 2.72
C ALA A 256 3.18 8.65 1.94
N TRP A 257 4.48 8.88 2.14
CA TRP A 257 5.24 9.92 1.43
C TRP A 257 5.13 9.80 -0.09
N GLN A 258 5.07 8.58 -0.65
CA GLN A 258 4.93 8.37 -2.10
C GLN A 258 3.57 8.88 -2.61
N ILE A 259 2.51 8.80 -1.81
CA ILE A 259 1.18 9.29 -2.16
C ILE A 259 1.18 10.83 -2.22
N TYR A 260 1.82 11.48 -1.24
CA TYR A 260 2.01 12.93 -1.23
C TYR A 260 2.90 13.38 -2.41
N TYR A 261 3.96 12.63 -2.73
CA TYR A 261 4.85 12.94 -3.85
C TYR A 261 4.13 12.79 -5.20
N ALA A 262 3.38 11.71 -5.39
CA ALA A 262 2.52 11.50 -6.55
C ALA A 262 1.48 12.61 -6.69
N ARG A 263 0.85 13.05 -5.59
CA ARG A 263 -0.16 14.12 -5.60
C ARG A 263 0.39 15.45 -6.12
N ILE A 264 1.59 15.85 -5.68
CA ILE A 264 2.22 17.11 -6.14
C ILE A 264 2.73 17.00 -7.58
N LYS A 265 3.16 15.81 -8.00
CA LYS A 265 3.52 15.48 -9.39
C LYS A 265 2.31 15.32 -10.31
N GLY A 266 1.11 15.55 -9.78
CA GLY A 266 -0.12 15.58 -10.55
C GLY A 266 -0.72 14.20 -10.82
N ALA A 267 -0.65 13.25 -9.89
CA ALA A 267 -1.54 12.09 -9.88
C ALA A 267 -3.00 12.50 -9.60
N ASP A 268 -3.93 11.69 -10.12
CA ASP A 268 -5.36 11.61 -9.74
C ASP A 268 -5.70 10.29 -9.05
N ALA A 269 -4.89 9.25 -9.29
CA ALA A 269 -4.99 7.97 -8.62
C ALA A 269 -3.61 7.41 -8.28
N ILE A 270 -3.55 6.51 -7.30
CA ILE A 270 -2.33 5.75 -6.95
C ILE A 270 -2.64 4.24 -6.91
N LEU A 271 -1.58 3.43 -7.04
CA LEU A 271 -1.64 1.98 -6.94
C LEU A 271 -1.33 1.54 -5.49
N LEU A 272 -2.15 0.64 -4.93
CA LEU A 272 -1.86 -0.10 -3.70
C LEU A 272 -1.83 -1.60 -4.03
N ILE A 273 -0.81 -2.34 -3.58
CA ILE A 273 -0.67 -3.77 -3.94
C ILE A 273 -0.95 -4.65 -2.73
N ALA A 274 -2.02 -5.46 -2.78
CA ALA A 274 -2.43 -6.32 -1.67
C ALA A 274 -1.40 -7.42 -1.34
N ALA A 275 -0.60 -7.84 -2.33
CA ALA A 275 0.55 -8.74 -2.17
C ALA A 275 1.70 -8.17 -1.31
N VAL A 276 1.69 -6.85 -1.03
CA VAL A 276 2.77 -6.09 -0.36
C VAL A 276 2.27 -5.38 0.91
N LEU A 277 1.03 -4.89 0.90
CA LEU A 277 0.45 -4.06 1.95
C LEU A 277 -0.53 -4.85 2.85
N PRO A 278 -0.36 -4.85 4.19
CA PRO A 278 -1.31 -5.40 5.14
C PRO A 278 -2.56 -4.52 5.27
N ASP A 279 -3.65 -5.10 5.75
CA ASP A 279 -4.99 -4.46 5.70
C ASP A 279 -5.08 -3.15 6.50
N HIS A 280 -4.20 -2.95 7.48
CA HIS A 280 -4.11 -1.71 8.24
C HIS A 280 -3.41 -0.59 7.46
N GLU A 281 -2.39 -0.92 6.65
CA GLU A 281 -1.73 0.04 5.76
C GLU A 281 -2.59 0.37 4.54
N ILE A 282 -3.27 -0.61 3.93
CA ILE A 282 -4.20 -0.34 2.83
C ILE A 282 -5.28 0.65 3.30
N ARG A 283 -5.91 0.39 4.45
CA ARG A 283 -6.92 1.31 5.04
C ARG A 283 -6.33 2.71 5.30
N TYR A 284 -5.15 2.81 5.91
CA TYR A 284 -4.48 4.09 6.17
C TYR A 284 -4.15 4.87 4.88
N MET A 285 -3.64 4.18 3.86
CA MET A 285 -3.31 4.77 2.56
C MET A 285 -4.57 5.18 1.78
N VAL A 286 -5.67 4.42 1.88
CA VAL A 286 -6.98 4.78 1.30
C VAL A 286 -7.56 6.04 1.95
N GLU A 287 -7.47 6.20 3.27
CA GLU A 287 -7.88 7.45 3.93
C GLU A 287 -7.02 8.65 3.51
N ILE A 288 -5.69 8.47 3.38
CA ILE A 288 -4.81 9.50 2.81
C ILE A 288 -5.25 9.87 1.37
N CYS A 289 -5.60 8.87 0.54
CA CYS A 289 -6.06 9.14 -0.81
C CYS A 289 -7.33 9.99 -0.82
N LYS A 290 -8.34 9.64 0.00
CA LYS A 290 -9.57 10.44 0.18
C LYS A 290 -9.24 11.87 0.63
N MET A 291 -8.35 12.04 1.63
CA MET A 291 -7.92 13.36 2.11
C MET A 291 -7.22 14.21 1.03
N LEU A 292 -6.52 13.59 0.08
CA LEU A 292 -5.81 14.28 -1.01
C LEU A 292 -6.62 14.40 -2.31
N GLY A 293 -7.86 13.89 -2.33
CA GLY A 293 -8.71 13.82 -3.52
C GLY A 293 -8.29 12.79 -4.56
N LEU A 294 -7.45 11.81 -4.18
CA LEU A 294 -6.95 10.74 -5.04
C LEU A 294 -7.88 9.51 -4.97
N ALA A 295 -8.02 8.81 -6.09
CA ALA A 295 -8.56 7.45 -6.09
C ALA A 295 -7.46 6.42 -5.76
N ALA A 296 -7.81 5.34 -5.05
CA ALA A 296 -6.89 4.23 -4.75
C ALA A 296 -7.29 2.98 -5.55
N LEU A 297 -6.44 2.58 -6.52
CA LEU A 297 -6.59 1.31 -7.23
C LEU A 297 -5.88 0.22 -6.42
N VAL A 298 -6.64 -0.71 -5.85
CA VAL A 298 -6.08 -1.80 -5.04
C VAL A 298 -5.90 -3.06 -5.89
N GLU A 299 -4.65 -3.41 -6.19
CA GLU A 299 -4.26 -4.55 -7.02
C GLU A 299 -4.25 -5.86 -6.21
N VAL A 300 -4.93 -6.89 -6.74
CA VAL A 300 -5.07 -8.24 -6.18
C VAL A 300 -4.75 -9.32 -7.20
N HIS A 301 -4.22 -10.45 -6.73
CA HIS A 301 -3.80 -11.58 -7.58
C HIS A 301 -4.54 -12.88 -7.29
N ASP A 302 -4.99 -13.11 -6.06
CA ASP A 302 -5.62 -14.36 -5.64
C ASP A 302 -6.86 -14.14 -4.75
N GLU A 303 -7.59 -15.23 -4.48
CA GLU A 303 -8.79 -15.25 -3.64
C GLU A 303 -8.58 -14.57 -2.28
N ARG A 304 -7.41 -14.77 -1.67
CA ARG A 304 -7.11 -14.28 -0.32
C ARG A 304 -6.80 -12.79 -0.33
N GLU A 305 -6.12 -12.30 -1.36
CA GLU A 305 -5.96 -10.86 -1.58
C GLU A 305 -7.31 -10.18 -1.84
N MET A 306 -8.18 -10.81 -2.66
CA MET A 306 -9.52 -10.31 -2.92
C MET A 306 -10.39 -10.28 -1.64
N ASP A 307 -10.43 -11.36 -0.86
CA ASP A 307 -11.21 -11.44 0.39
C ASP A 307 -10.75 -10.39 1.42
N ARG A 308 -9.43 -10.17 1.53
CA ARG A 308 -8.86 -9.12 2.39
C ARG A 308 -9.30 -7.73 1.97
N VAL A 309 -9.22 -7.41 0.67
CA VAL A 309 -9.56 -6.08 0.14
C VAL A 309 -11.06 -5.82 0.19
N LEU A 310 -11.90 -6.83 -0.08
CA LEU A 310 -13.35 -6.75 0.14
C LEU A 310 -13.72 -6.54 1.63
N GLY A 311 -12.86 -6.96 2.57
CA GLY A 311 -12.98 -6.67 4.00
C GLY A 311 -12.61 -5.24 4.43
N ILE A 312 -12.20 -4.36 3.50
CA ILE A 312 -11.86 -2.96 3.77
C ILE A 312 -13.01 -2.04 3.33
N GLU A 313 -13.26 -0.98 4.11
CA GLU A 313 -14.33 0.00 3.84
C GLU A 313 -13.83 1.14 2.94
N GLY A 314 -14.70 1.59 2.03
CA GLY A 314 -14.39 2.67 1.10
C GLY A 314 -13.30 2.35 0.07
N ILE A 315 -13.19 1.08 -0.33
CA ILE A 315 -12.54 0.69 -1.59
C ILE A 315 -13.53 0.94 -2.73
N GLU A 316 -13.12 1.67 -3.76
CA GLU A 316 -13.93 1.98 -4.95
C GLU A 316 -13.40 1.32 -6.24
N LEU A 317 -12.10 0.97 -6.25
CA LEU A 317 -11.38 0.41 -7.39
C LEU A 317 -10.56 -0.82 -6.95
N ILE A 318 -10.81 -1.96 -7.58
CA ILE A 318 -9.99 -3.17 -7.43
C ILE A 318 -9.40 -3.54 -8.80
N GLY A 319 -8.08 -3.71 -8.87
CA GLY A 319 -7.38 -4.20 -10.06
C GLY A 319 -7.10 -5.69 -9.93
N ILE A 320 -7.65 -6.52 -10.82
CA ILE A 320 -7.28 -7.94 -10.88
C ILE A 320 -6.12 -8.09 -11.85
N ASN A 321 -4.94 -8.40 -11.31
CA ASN A 321 -3.74 -8.59 -12.13
C ASN A 321 -3.62 -10.04 -12.57
N ASN A 322 -3.94 -10.29 -13.84
CA ASN A 322 -3.87 -11.61 -14.47
C ASN A 322 -2.44 -12.11 -14.73
N ARG A 323 -1.41 -11.44 -14.20
CA ARG A 323 0.00 -11.86 -14.26
C ARG A 323 0.47 -12.38 -12.91
N ASN A 324 0.90 -13.63 -12.86
CA ASN A 324 1.52 -14.20 -11.67
C ASN A 324 2.90 -13.55 -11.43
N LEU A 325 3.08 -12.82 -10.33
CA LEU A 325 4.33 -12.08 -10.05
C LEU A 325 5.53 -12.97 -9.61
N LYS A 326 5.37 -14.30 -9.60
CA LYS A 326 6.44 -15.28 -9.34
C LYS A 326 6.89 -15.99 -10.61
N THR A 327 5.96 -16.35 -11.50
CA THR A 327 6.24 -17.10 -12.75
C THR A 327 6.15 -16.25 -14.02
N PHE A 328 5.60 -15.04 -13.92
CA PHE A 328 5.25 -14.12 -15.01
C PHE A 328 4.23 -14.63 -16.03
N GLU A 329 3.68 -15.83 -15.82
CA GLU A 329 2.58 -16.41 -16.59
C GLU A 329 1.34 -15.50 -16.57
N LEU A 330 0.56 -15.59 -17.65
CA LEU A 330 -0.64 -14.79 -17.88
C LEU A 330 -1.86 -15.71 -17.97
N ASP A 331 -2.83 -15.51 -17.08
CA ASP A 331 -4.09 -16.24 -17.08
C ASP A 331 -5.26 -15.28 -16.85
N ILE A 332 -5.96 -14.94 -17.92
CA ILE A 332 -7.14 -14.06 -17.86
C ILE A 332 -8.35 -14.74 -17.21
N SER A 333 -8.36 -16.07 -17.05
CA SER A 333 -9.44 -16.77 -16.34
C SER A 333 -9.46 -16.47 -14.85
N ASN A 334 -8.33 -16.02 -14.28
CA ASN A 334 -8.24 -15.54 -12.91
C ASN A 334 -9.22 -14.38 -12.64
N THR A 335 -9.40 -13.45 -13.59
CA THR A 335 -10.42 -12.39 -13.51
C THR A 335 -11.82 -12.96 -13.27
N LYS A 336 -12.19 -14.01 -13.99
CA LYS A 336 -13.51 -14.64 -13.81
C LYS A 336 -13.58 -15.37 -12.46
N LYS A 337 -12.57 -16.18 -12.14
CA LYS A 337 -12.43 -16.94 -10.89
C LYS A 337 -12.56 -16.08 -9.63
N LEU A 338 -12.02 -14.85 -9.63
CA LEU A 338 -12.12 -13.93 -8.49
C LEU A 338 -13.46 -13.18 -8.40
N LEU A 339 -14.27 -13.19 -9.45
CA LEU A 339 -15.59 -12.55 -9.52
C LEU A 339 -16.75 -13.55 -9.48
N GLU A 340 -16.49 -14.86 -9.50
CA GLU A 340 -17.51 -15.89 -9.33
C GLU A 340 -18.01 -15.98 -7.87
N GLY A 341 -19.33 -16.12 -7.70
CA GLY A 341 -19.99 -16.28 -6.40
C GLY A 341 -19.98 -15.02 -5.52
N GLU A 342 -19.87 -15.23 -4.20
CA GLU A 342 -20.00 -14.21 -3.15
C GLU A 342 -19.09 -12.97 -3.36
N ARG A 343 -17.93 -13.15 -3.99
CA ARG A 343 -17.01 -12.04 -4.32
C ARG A 343 -17.60 -11.08 -5.35
N GLY A 344 -18.19 -11.61 -6.42
CA GLY A 344 -18.88 -10.80 -7.43
C GLY A 344 -20.12 -10.12 -6.86
N GLU A 345 -20.86 -10.80 -5.99
CA GLU A 345 -21.99 -10.23 -5.27
C GLU A 345 -21.57 -9.08 -4.34
N MET A 346 -20.51 -9.25 -3.55
CA MET A 346 -19.94 -8.19 -2.71
C MET A 346 -19.41 -7.00 -3.52
N VAL A 347 -18.72 -7.24 -4.64
CA VAL A 347 -18.28 -6.19 -5.59
C VAL A 347 -19.47 -5.39 -6.10
N HIS A 348 -20.56 -6.07 -6.50
CA HIS A 348 -21.77 -5.42 -7.00
C HIS A 348 -22.49 -4.62 -5.91
N GLN A 349 -22.70 -5.21 -4.72
CA GLN A 349 -23.35 -4.56 -3.58
C GLN A 349 -22.63 -3.29 -3.09
N LYS A 350 -21.30 -3.22 -3.29
CA LYS A 350 -20.48 -2.06 -2.92
C LYS A 350 -20.24 -1.06 -4.08
N ASP A 351 -20.83 -1.28 -5.27
CA ASP A 351 -20.53 -0.60 -6.55
C ASP A 351 -19.02 -0.40 -6.83
N ILE A 352 -18.23 -1.42 -6.49
CA ILE A 352 -16.80 -1.42 -6.80
C ILE A 352 -16.62 -1.49 -8.32
N ILE A 353 -15.72 -0.65 -8.86
CA ILE A 353 -15.22 -0.80 -10.22
C ILE A 353 -14.08 -1.83 -10.19
N VAL A 354 -14.29 -2.94 -10.89
CA VAL A 354 -13.21 -3.88 -11.18
C VAL A 354 -12.49 -3.47 -12.45
N VAL A 355 -11.17 -3.40 -12.36
CA VAL A 355 -10.23 -3.18 -13.46
C VAL A 355 -9.58 -4.52 -13.83
N GLY A 356 -9.72 -4.97 -15.07
CA GLY A 356 -8.96 -6.11 -15.58
C GLY A 356 -7.55 -5.68 -16.01
N GLU A 357 -6.51 -6.23 -15.39
CA GLU A 357 -5.11 -5.89 -15.69
C GLU A 357 -4.32 -7.08 -16.24
N SER A 358 -3.33 -6.82 -17.10
CA SER A 358 -2.49 -7.83 -17.79
C SER A 358 -3.25 -8.75 -18.75
N GLY A 359 -2.55 -9.32 -19.74
CA GLY A 359 -3.09 -10.37 -20.63
C GLY A 359 -4.03 -9.92 -21.75
N LEU A 360 -4.40 -8.64 -21.85
CA LEU A 360 -5.38 -8.15 -22.82
C LEU A 360 -4.72 -7.74 -24.16
N PHE A 361 -4.91 -8.57 -25.19
CA PHE A 361 -4.30 -8.41 -26.53
C PHE A 361 -5.29 -8.35 -27.69
N THR A 362 -6.52 -8.83 -27.52
CA THR A 362 -7.56 -8.90 -28.58
C THR A 362 -8.92 -8.43 -28.06
N PRO A 363 -9.89 -8.14 -28.95
CA PRO A 363 -11.27 -7.85 -28.56
C PRO A 363 -11.91 -8.98 -27.76
N ASP A 364 -11.58 -10.24 -28.09
CA ASP A 364 -12.11 -11.42 -27.39
C ASP A 364 -11.63 -11.48 -25.94
N HIS A 365 -10.40 -11.05 -25.65
CA HIS A 365 -9.89 -10.95 -24.28
C HIS A 365 -10.61 -9.85 -23.49
N VAL A 366 -10.95 -8.72 -24.14
CA VAL A 366 -11.73 -7.63 -23.53
C VAL A 366 -13.18 -8.05 -23.28
N ALA A 367 -13.80 -8.75 -24.23
CA ALA A 367 -15.14 -9.32 -24.08
C ALA A 367 -15.19 -10.36 -22.94
N TYR A 368 -14.21 -11.26 -22.87
CA TYR A 368 -14.13 -12.28 -21.82
C TYR A 368 -14.10 -11.68 -20.40
N VAL A 369 -13.31 -10.62 -20.16
CA VAL A 369 -13.32 -9.95 -18.85
C VAL A 369 -14.58 -9.11 -18.63
N GLN A 370 -15.13 -8.50 -19.68
CA GLN A 370 -16.41 -7.77 -19.60
C GLN A 370 -17.57 -8.70 -19.20
N GLU A 371 -17.63 -9.92 -19.74
CA GLU A 371 -18.62 -10.96 -19.37
C GLU A 371 -18.49 -11.40 -17.90
N ALA A 372 -17.29 -11.32 -17.32
CA ALA A 372 -17.06 -11.52 -15.88
C ALA A 372 -17.48 -10.32 -15.01
N GLY A 373 -17.98 -9.22 -15.59
CA GLY A 373 -18.44 -8.02 -14.87
C GLY A 373 -17.41 -6.89 -14.76
N VAL A 374 -16.27 -6.97 -15.46
CA VAL A 374 -15.24 -5.93 -15.45
C VAL A 374 -15.71 -4.65 -16.16
N LYS A 375 -15.65 -3.53 -15.43
CA LYS A 375 -16.09 -2.19 -15.89
C LYS A 375 -14.96 -1.34 -16.49
N ALA A 376 -13.69 -1.71 -16.27
CA ALA A 376 -12.51 -0.99 -16.77
C ALA A 376 -11.34 -1.93 -17.08
N VAL A 377 -10.38 -1.53 -17.91
CA VAL A 377 -9.20 -2.36 -18.26
C VAL A 377 -7.91 -1.55 -18.25
N LEU A 378 -6.84 -2.07 -17.65
CA LEU A 378 -5.51 -1.44 -17.66
C LEU A 378 -4.60 -2.14 -18.66
N VAL A 379 -4.22 -1.42 -19.71
CA VAL A 379 -3.53 -2.00 -20.87
C VAL A 379 -2.41 -1.09 -21.39
N GLY A 380 -1.21 -1.64 -21.49
CA GLY A 380 -0.03 -0.99 -22.07
C GLY A 380 0.64 -1.82 -23.14
N GLU A 381 1.07 -3.04 -22.79
CA GLU A 381 1.98 -3.88 -23.59
C GLU A 381 1.50 -4.12 -25.03
N SER A 382 0.20 -4.38 -25.24
CA SER A 382 -0.40 -4.62 -26.56
C SER A 382 -0.56 -3.34 -27.41
N ILE A 383 -0.62 -2.17 -26.78
CA ILE A 383 -0.84 -0.87 -27.45
C ILE A 383 0.50 -0.13 -27.67
N VAL A 384 1.35 0.00 -26.64
CA VAL A 384 2.59 0.79 -26.68
C VAL A 384 3.61 0.28 -27.70
N THR A 385 3.54 -1.02 -28.00
CA THR A 385 4.36 -1.71 -29.01
C THR A 385 3.88 -1.50 -30.45
N GLN A 386 2.71 -0.87 -30.65
CA GLN A 386 2.23 -0.50 -31.98
C GLN A 386 2.90 0.80 -32.47
N ARG A 387 3.14 0.88 -33.79
CA ARG A 387 3.62 2.11 -34.44
C ARG A 387 2.61 3.25 -34.29
N ASP A 388 1.34 2.93 -34.51
CA ASP A 388 0.18 3.82 -34.37
C ASP A 388 -0.61 3.40 -33.12
N LEU A 389 -0.53 4.21 -32.08
CA LEU A 389 -1.14 3.93 -30.77
C LEU A 389 -2.68 4.02 -30.82
N GLY A 390 -3.24 4.90 -31.66
CA GLY A 390 -4.68 5.02 -31.85
C GLY A 390 -5.25 3.76 -32.48
N LYS A 391 -4.64 3.30 -33.59
CA LYS A 391 -5.00 2.00 -34.21
C LYS A 391 -4.76 0.81 -33.28
N GLY A 392 -3.79 0.91 -32.36
CA GLY A 392 -3.60 -0.08 -31.28
C GLY A 392 -4.83 -0.20 -30.38
N ILE A 393 -5.41 0.93 -29.95
CA ILE A 393 -6.66 0.95 -29.17
C ILE A 393 -7.84 0.44 -30.02
N THR A 394 -8.01 0.92 -31.25
CA THR A 394 -9.08 0.43 -32.16
C THR A 394 -9.02 -1.09 -32.38
N ARG A 395 -7.81 -1.65 -32.51
CA ARG A 395 -7.59 -3.09 -32.67
C ARG A 395 -7.88 -3.88 -31.39
N LEU A 396 -7.57 -3.32 -30.23
CA LEU A 396 -7.84 -3.95 -28.93
C LEU A 396 -9.33 -4.07 -28.63
N PHE A 397 -10.14 -3.07 -29.00
CA PHE A 397 -11.59 -3.06 -28.77
C PHE A 397 -12.44 -3.50 -29.97
N GLY A 398 -11.83 -3.72 -31.14
CA GLY A 398 -12.51 -4.12 -32.38
C GLY A 398 -13.34 -3.01 -33.05
N LYS A 399 -13.47 -1.84 -32.40
CA LYS A 399 -14.17 -0.65 -32.87
C LYS A 399 -13.47 0.61 -32.33
N ASP A 400 -13.80 1.76 -32.89
CA ASP A 400 -13.34 3.05 -32.34
C ASP A 400 -14.04 3.33 -31.00
N ILE A 401 -13.29 3.91 -30.06
CA ILE A 401 -13.77 4.33 -28.73
C ILE A 401 -13.39 5.78 -28.40
N SER A 402 -12.87 6.54 -29.37
CA SER A 402 -12.60 7.98 -29.25
C SER A 402 -13.85 8.79 -28.86
N LEU A 403 -13.63 10.02 -28.36
CA LEU A 403 -14.66 10.92 -27.82
C LEU A 403 -15.27 11.83 -28.90
#